data_AF-A0A929YQG1-F1
#
_entry.id   AF-A0A929YQG1-F1
#
_cell.length_a   1.000
_cell.length_b   1.000
_cell.length_c   1.000
_cell.angle_alpha   90.00
_cell.angle_beta   90.00
_cell.angle_gamma   90.00
#
_symmetry.space_group_name_H-M   'P 1'
#
loop_
_entity.id
_entity.type
_entity.pdbx_description
1 polymer ?
#
loop_
_entity_poly.entity_id
_entity_poly.type
_entity_poly.pdbx_seq_one_letter_code
_entity_poly.pdbx_strand_id
1 'polypeptide(L)'
;MCVNIVRLQDYLLPPDEVVLYDWLLVKQCYVFHHKSFYYSQRRVEKETRIGRRRFETIVQKFKEQGWLWSEVVPSGTRRSAVRRYLVFYDAIARILPKLVRYDTGTYTLYKNYLAKMLQMSKAVGEKFTDRLPGDLDMEVIALKDSFQAIYESRVAMHNEAVASGQMSGNMKVSDQLPFRESFQSYLRKLIEKYPTDTIEHAFLVYCDRVLSEQLRPESFMGYFLHYNAVTDEFPIFNSCLDAYVTTYSYGKPNNS
;
A
#
# COMPACT_ATOMS: atom_id res chain seq x y z
N MET A 1 -15.28 19.01 19.51
CA MET A 1 -15.96 18.96 18.21
C MET A 1 -17.37 19.49 18.44
N CYS A 2 -17.74 20.59 17.80
CA CYS A 2 -19.07 21.16 17.94
C CYS A 2 -19.90 20.66 16.76
N VAL A 3 -20.80 19.71 16.98
CA VAL A 3 -21.79 19.34 15.96
C VAL A 3 -22.78 20.50 15.89
N ASN A 4 -23.03 21.02 14.69
CA ASN A 4 -24.05 22.03 14.50
C ASN A 4 -25.42 21.39 14.82
N ILE A 5 -26.05 21.81 15.91
CA ILE A 5 -27.31 21.25 16.43
C ILE A 5 -28.43 21.33 15.40
N VAL A 6 -28.42 22.33 14.52
CA VAL A 6 -29.38 22.45 13.41
C VAL A 6 -29.20 21.31 12.41
N ARG A 7 -27.95 20.88 12.14
CA ARG A 7 -27.67 19.77 11.22
C ARG A 7 -28.10 18.43 11.80
N LEU A 8 -28.07 18.25 13.13
CA LEU A 8 -28.53 17.03 13.79
C LEU A 8 -30.00 16.68 13.47
N GLN A 9 -30.83 17.67 13.17
CA GLN A 9 -32.24 17.46 12.84
C GLN A 9 -32.45 16.70 11.52
N ASP A 10 -31.48 16.79 10.62
CA ASP A 10 -31.56 16.22 9.29
C ASP A 10 -30.82 14.87 9.18
N TYR A 11 -29.98 14.52 10.15
CA TYR A 11 -29.35 13.20 10.19
C TYR A 11 -30.36 12.10 10.54
N LEU A 12 -30.18 10.95 9.90
CA LEU A 12 -30.89 9.70 10.22
C LEU A 12 -30.08 8.79 11.15
N LEU A 13 -28.86 9.21 11.50
CA LEU A 13 -27.96 8.52 12.41
C LEU A 13 -28.22 8.93 13.87
N PRO A 14 -28.03 8.02 14.85
CA PRO A 14 -27.94 8.37 16.26
C PRO A 14 -26.86 9.43 16.54
N PRO A 15 -27.03 10.28 17.57
CA PRO A 15 -26.11 11.40 17.82
C PRO A 15 -24.63 11.02 17.94
N ASP A 16 -24.33 9.88 18.57
CA ASP A 16 -22.96 9.39 18.73
C ASP A 16 -22.37 8.86 17.42
N GLU A 17 -23.18 8.22 16.57
CA GLU A 17 -22.81 7.84 15.22
C GLU A 17 -22.52 9.07 14.35
N VAL A 18 -23.32 10.15 14.47
CA VAL A 18 -23.06 11.42 13.77
C VAL A 18 -21.71 12.01 14.20
N VAL A 19 -21.43 12.04 15.50
CA VAL A 19 -20.15 12.56 16.02
C VAL A 19 -18.98 11.79 15.42
N LEU A 20 -19.05 10.46 15.38
CA LEU A 20 -17.95 9.67 14.81
C LEU A 20 -17.86 9.81 13.29
N TYR A 21 -18.98 9.83 12.58
CA TYR A 21 -19.05 10.02 11.15
C TYR A 21 -18.41 11.36 10.72
N ASP A 22 -18.82 12.46 11.35
CA ASP A 22 -18.25 13.78 11.07
C ASP A 22 -16.77 13.81 11.46
N TRP A 23 -16.39 13.17 12.57
CA TRP A 23 -15.00 13.12 13.02
C TRP A 23 -14.12 12.45 11.96
N LEU A 24 -14.54 11.28 11.45
CA LEU A 24 -13.82 10.55 10.40
C LEU A 24 -13.65 11.41 9.13
N LEU A 25 -14.73 12.05 8.68
CA LEU A 25 -14.72 12.92 7.50
C LEU A 25 -13.79 14.12 7.67
N VAL A 26 -13.89 14.81 8.81
CA VAL A 26 -13.08 16.00 9.10
C VAL A 26 -11.61 15.64 9.23
N LYS A 27 -11.29 14.53 9.90
CA LYS A 27 -9.90 14.07 10.01
C LYS A 27 -9.31 13.80 8.64
N GLN A 28 -9.94 12.93 7.84
CA GLN A 28 -9.40 12.60 6.53
C GLN A 28 -9.27 13.84 5.65
N CYS A 29 -10.33 14.66 5.54
CA CYS A 29 -10.33 15.82 4.67
C CYS A 29 -9.31 16.89 5.10
N TYR A 30 -9.42 17.39 6.33
CA TYR A 30 -8.76 18.63 6.72
C TYR A 30 -7.45 18.41 7.47
N VAL A 31 -7.32 17.30 8.18
CA VAL A 31 -6.13 17.02 8.99
C VAL A 31 -5.12 16.18 8.21
N PHE A 32 -5.61 15.23 7.41
CA PHE A 32 -4.76 14.30 6.66
C PHE A 32 -4.82 14.51 5.16
N HIS A 33 -5.41 15.63 4.70
CA HIS A 33 -5.40 16.05 3.30
C HIS A 33 -5.83 14.94 2.34
N HIS A 34 -6.97 14.32 2.66
CA HIS A 34 -7.60 13.21 1.95
C HIS A 34 -6.87 11.86 2.03
N LYS A 35 -5.81 11.74 2.84
CA LYS A 35 -5.08 10.49 3.05
C LYS A 35 -5.63 9.65 4.21
N SER A 36 -5.34 8.36 4.18
CA SER A 36 -5.53 7.45 5.31
C SER A 36 -4.75 7.94 6.53
N PHE A 37 -5.25 7.61 7.73
CA PHE A 37 -4.75 8.23 8.95
C PHE A 37 -4.81 7.30 10.16
N TYR A 38 -4.03 7.63 11.20
CA TYR A 38 -3.85 6.79 12.38
C TYR A 38 -4.22 7.52 13.66
N TYR A 39 -5.01 6.88 14.52
CA TYR A 39 -5.27 7.34 15.88
C TYR A 39 -5.19 6.19 16.88
N SER A 40 -4.70 6.48 18.08
CA SER A 40 -4.84 5.56 19.21
C SER A 40 -6.26 5.60 19.75
N GLN A 41 -6.74 4.46 20.27
CA GLN A 41 -8.07 4.36 20.88
C GLN A 41 -8.31 5.46 21.93
N ARG A 42 -7.33 5.70 22.81
CA ARG A 42 -7.39 6.74 23.84
C ARG A 42 -7.63 8.14 23.26
N ARG A 43 -7.02 8.45 22.11
CA ARG A 43 -7.18 9.76 21.47
C ARG A 43 -8.56 9.90 20.84
N VAL A 44 -9.08 8.84 20.21
CA VAL A 44 -10.44 8.83 19.68
C VAL A 44 -11.46 9.06 20.79
N GLU A 45 -11.39 8.31 21.88
CA GLU A 45 -12.28 8.47 23.04
C GLU A 45 -12.24 9.89 23.63
N LYS A 46 -11.04 10.49 23.70
CA LYS A 46 -10.88 11.86 24.18
C LYS A 46 -11.56 12.89 23.26
N GLU A 47 -11.45 12.70 21.95
CA GLU A 47 -11.94 13.66 20.95
C GLU A 47 -13.44 13.50 20.63
N THR A 48 -13.96 12.27 20.62
CA THR A 48 -15.36 11.97 20.28
C THR A 48 -16.25 11.77 21.51
N ARG A 49 -15.65 11.51 22.69
CA ARG A 49 -16.37 11.13 23.94
C ARG A 49 -17.16 9.83 23.85
N ILE A 50 -16.90 9.01 22.84
CA ILE A 50 -17.54 7.69 22.65
C ILE A 50 -16.67 6.64 23.34
N GLY A 51 -17.22 5.89 24.30
CA GLY A 51 -16.49 4.82 24.98
C GLY A 51 -16.16 3.64 24.08
N ARG A 52 -15.07 2.92 24.37
CA ARG A 52 -14.51 1.81 23.56
C ARG A 52 -15.54 0.84 22.98
N ARG A 53 -16.40 0.27 23.83
CA ARG A 53 -17.38 -0.74 23.40
C ARG A 53 -18.33 -0.18 22.35
N ARG A 54 -18.86 1.02 22.60
CA ARG A 54 -19.77 1.70 21.67
C ARG A 54 -19.04 2.09 20.38
N PHE A 55 -17.81 2.59 20.50
CA PHE A 55 -16.97 2.92 19.36
C PHE A 55 -16.78 1.71 18.42
N GLU A 56 -16.43 0.54 18.94
CA GLU A 56 -16.25 -0.67 18.13
C GLU A 56 -17.54 -1.08 17.41
N THR A 57 -18.70 -1.00 18.08
CA THR A 57 -20.01 -1.26 17.45
C THR A 57 -20.27 -0.33 16.27
N ILE A 58 -20.01 0.98 16.44
CA ILE A 58 -20.25 1.97 15.38
C ILE A 58 -19.27 1.76 14.21
N VAL A 59 -17.99 1.52 14.51
CA VAL A 59 -16.98 1.26 13.46
C VAL A 59 -17.33 0.00 12.66
N GLN A 60 -17.75 -1.07 13.33
CA GLN A 60 -18.14 -2.30 12.64
C GLN A 60 -19.34 -2.07 11.71
N LYS A 61 -20.36 -1.34 12.19
CA LYS A 61 -21.51 -0.93 11.37
C LYS A 61 -21.08 -0.11 10.14
N PHE A 62 -20.17 0.85 10.32
CA PHE A 62 -19.67 1.68 9.22
C PHE A 62 -18.83 0.89 8.20
N LYS A 63 -18.07 -0.12 8.66
CA LYS A 63 -17.37 -1.08 7.79
C LYS A 63 -18.35 -1.92 6.97
N GLU A 64 -19.42 -2.43 7.60
CA GLU A 64 -20.48 -3.20 6.92
C GLU A 64 -21.24 -2.37 5.87
N GLN A 65 -21.33 -1.06 6.08
CA GLN A 65 -21.88 -0.13 5.09
C GLN A 65 -20.91 0.17 3.93
N GLY A 66 -19.68 -0.34 3.97
CA GLY A 66 -18.71 -0.31 2.88
C GLY A 66 -17.99 1.01 2.65
N TRP A 67 -18.27 2.05 3.44
CA TRP A 67 -17.66 3.37 3.27
C TRP A 67 -16.50 3.66 4.22
N LEU A 68 -16.31 2.84 5.25
CA LEU A 68 -15.19 2.93 6.17
C LEU A 68 -14.34 1.67 6.07
N TRP A 69 -13.04 1.85 5.84
CA TRP A 69 -12.05 0.82 6.12
C TRP A 69 -11.30 1.17 7.41
N SER A 70 -11.09 0.19 8.28
CA SER A 70 -10.21 0.34 9.44
C SER A 70 -9.63 -0.97 9.93
N GLU A 71 -8.39 -0.87 10.43
CA GLU A 71 -7.61 -1.99 10.96
C GLU A 71 -6.77 -1.54 12.15
N VAL A 72 -6.62 -2.42 13.14
CA VAL A 72 -5.75 -2.21 14.28
C VAL A 72 -4.35 -2.71 13.92
N VAL A 73 -3.39 -1.81 13.83
CA VAL A 73 -2.00 -2.16 13.56
C VAL A 73 -1.33 -2.46 14.89
N PRO A 74 -0.84 -3.70 15.12
CA PRO A 74 -0.07 -4.02 16.31
C PRO A 74 1.23 -3.21 16.30
N SER A 75 1.49 -2.47 17.37
CA SER A 75 2.75 -1.74 17.49
C SER A 75 3.84 -2.74 17.86
N GLY A 76 4.85 -2.89 16.99
CA GLY A 76 6.00 -3.78 17.23
C GLY A 76 6.85 -3.40 18.46
N THR A 77 6.60 -2.25 19.11
CA THR A 77 7.36 -1.77 20.27
C THR A 77 6.47 -1.01 21.25
N ARG A 78 5.96 -1.69 22.29
CA ARG A 78 5.33 -1.20 23.56
C ARG A 78 4.38 0.02 23.52
N ARG A 79 4.08 0.63 22.38
CA ARG A 79 3.13 1.72 22.20
C ARG A 79 1.76 1.08 21.99
N SER A 80 0.74 1.67 22.60
CA SER A 80 -0.65 1.24 22.43
C SER A 80 -0.98 1.03 20.96
N ALA A 81 -1.64 -0.08 20.62
CA ALA A 81 -2.10 -0.35 19.26
C ALA A 81 -2.81 0.88 18.67
N VAL A 82 -2.47 1.21 17.43
CA VAL A 82 -3.06 2.34 16.69
C VAL A 82 -3.99 1.79 15.62
N ARG A 83 -5.13 2.45 15.43
CA ARG A 83 -6.07 2.10 14.37
C ARG A 83 -5.82 3.00 13.17
N ARG A 84 -5.68 2.39 11.99
CA ARG A 84 -5.67 3.08 10.69
C ARG A 84 -7.12 3.21 10.20
N TYR A 85 -7.43 4.33 9.56
CA TYR A 85 -8.74 4.62 8.98
C TYR A 85 -8.57 5.09 7.55
N LEU A 86 -9.53 4.72 6.69
CA LEU A 86 -9.72 5.27 5.36
C LEU A 86 -11.22 5.36 5.08
N VAL A 87 -11.65 6.53 4.59
CA VAL A 87 -13.04 6.86 4.28
C VAL A 87 -13.23 6.94 2.76
N PHE A 88 -14.22 6.23 2.24
CA PHE A 88 -14.55 6.20 0.82
C PHE A 88 -15.70 7.15 0.50
N TYR A 89 -15.38 8.34 -0.02
CA TYR A 89 -16.38 9.39 -0.28
C TYR A 89 -17.44 8.97 -1.32
N ASP A 90 -17.07 8.15 -2.31
CA ASP A 90 -17.99 7.62 -3.31
C ASP A 90 -19.00 6.64 -2.70
N ALA A 91 -18.56 5.78 -1.78
CA ALA A 91 -19.43 4.88 -1.04
C ALA A 91 -20.40 5.64 -0.15
N ILE A 92 -19.94 6.71 0.54
CA ILE A 92 -20.82 7.60 1.31
C ILE A 92 -21.87 8.22 0.39
N ALA A 93 -21.48 8.71 -0.79
CA ALA A 93 -22.43 9.32 -1.74
C ALA A 93 -23.55 8.35 -2.16
N ARG A 94 -23.26 7.05 -2.31
CA ARG A 94 -24.28 6.02 -2.62
C ARG A 94 -25.26 5.78 -1.49
N ILE A 95 -24.82 5.92 -0.25
CA ILE A 95 -25.67 5.71 0.94
C ILE A 95 -26.19 7.00 1.56
N LEU A 96 -25.92 8.17 0.98
CA LEU A 96 -26.30 9.46 1.54
C LEU A 96 -27.79 9.56 1.95
N PRO A 97 -28.76 9.01 1.19
CA PRO A 97 -30.17 8.99 1.62
C PRO A 97 -30.44 8.22 2.92
N LYS A 98 -29.53 7.34 3.35
CA LYS A 98 -29.59 6.61 4.63
C LYS A 98 -28.93 7.37 5.78
N LEU A 99 -28.19 8.44 5.47
CA LEU A 99 -27.42 9.23 6.45
C LEU A 99 -28.11 10.57 6.76
N VAL A 100 -28.69 11.20 5.73
CA VAL A 100 -29.30 12.53 5.81
C VAL A 100 -30.62 12.52 5.04
N ARG A 101 -31.64 13.18 5.57
CA ARG A 101 -32.97 13.27 4.97
C ARG A 101 -32.94 14.01 3.63
N TYR A 102 -33.48 13.37 2.58
CA TYR A 102 -33.33 13.75 1.17
C TYR A 102 -33.84 15.17 0.81
N ASP A 103 -34.93 15.62 1.41
CA ASP A 103 -35.66 16.86 1.10
C ASP A 103 -35.15 18.09 1.86
N THR A 104 -33.95 18.00 2.45
CA THR A 104 -33.38 19.06 3.30
C THR A 104 -32.27 19.83 2.59
N GLY A 105 -32.09 21.10 2.94
CA GLY A 105 -30.92 21.87 2.49
C GLY A 105 -29.59 21.22 2.92
N THR A 106 -29.59 20.52 4.06
CA THR A 106 -28.44 19.75 4.55
C THR A 106 -28.06 18.62 3.60
N TYR A 107 -29.03 17.94 2.97
CA TYR A 107 -28.75 16.90 1.97
C TYR A 107 -28.04 17.47 0.74
N THR A 108 -28.52 18.60 0.20
CA THR A 108 -27.88 19.27 -0.94
C THR A 108 -26.45 19.71 -0.60
N LEU A 109 -26.25 20.27 0.60
CA LEU A 109 -24.92 20.65 1.09
C LEU A 109 -23.98 19.43 1.19
N TYR A 110 -24.47 18.31 1.73
CA TYR A 110 -23.69 17.08 1.83
C TYR A 110 -23.33 16.49 0.47
N LYS A 111 -24.28 16.47 -0.46
CA LYS A 111 -24.04 15.99 -1.83
C LYS A 111 -22.94 16.79 -2.51
N ASN A 112 -22.99 18.12 -2.42
CA ASN A 112 -21.97 19.01 -2.99
C ASN A 112 -20.62 18.86 -2.30
N TYR A 113 -20.62 18.75 -0.96
CA TYR A 113 -19.42 18.48 -0.17
C TYR A 113 -18.74 17.18 -0.61
N LEU A 114 -19.48 16.06 -0.67
CA LEU A 114 -18.94 14.75 -1.05
C LEU A 114 -18.40 14.74 -2.48
N ALA A 115 -19.08 15.40 -3.42
CA ALA A 115 -18.58 15.55 -4.79
C ALA A 115 -17.22 16.27 -4.83
N LYS A 116 -17.08 17.37 -4.07
CA LYS A 116 -15.79 18.09 -3.94
C LYS A 116 -14.73 17.22 -3.29
N MET A 117 -15.07 16.52 -2.21
CA MET A 117 -14.13 15.63 -1.50
C MET A 117 -13.64 14.50 -2.40
N LEU A 118 -14.51 13.91 -3.21
CA LEU A 118 -14.15 12.86 -4.16
C LEU A 118 -13.20 13.36 -5.26
N GLN A 119 -13.45 14.57 -5.78
CA GLN A 119 -12.54 15.18 -6.76
C GLN A 119 -11.15 15.42 -6.15
N MET A 120 -11.11 15.96 -4.92
CA MET A 120 -9.84 16.22 -4.23
C MET A 120 -9.12 14.92 -3.84
N SER A 121 -9.85 13.89 -3.40
CA SER A 121 -9.24 12.61 -3.04
C SER A 121 -8.67 11.89 -4.27
N LYS A 122 -9.30 11.99 -5.43
CA LYS A 122 -8.75 11.46 -6.70
C LYS A 122 -7.47 12.18 -7.10
N ALA A 123 -7.43 13.51 -7.01
CA ALA A 123 -6.22 14.29 -7.28
C ALA A 123 -5.07 13.98 -6.29
N VAL A 124 -5.39 13.59 -5.05
CA VAL A 124 -4.41 13.08 -4.09
C VAL A 124 -4.01 11.64 -4.43
N GLY A 125 -4.94 10.76 -4.80
CA GLY A 125 -4.70 9.38 -5.22
C GLY A 125 -3.77 9.26 -6.43
N GLU A 126 -3.89 10.18 -7.39
CA GLU A 126 -2.98 10.30 -8.54
C GLU A 126 -1.55 10.72 -8.14
N LYS A 127 -1.37 11.36 -6.98
CA LYS A 127 -0.06 11.80 -6.45
C LYS A 127 0.47 10.91 -5.31
N PHE A 128 -0.39 10.08 -4.73
CA PHE A 128 -0.13 9.24 -3.56
C PHE A 128 -1.06 8.03 -3.66
N THR A 129 -0.51 6.86 -4.01
CA THR A 129 -1.26 5.60 -3.96
C THR A 129 -1.54 5.26 -2.49
N ASP A 130 -2.66 5.71 -1.95
CA ASP A 130 -3.11 5.29 -0.62
C ASP A 130 -3.63 3.85 -0.71
N ARG A 131 -2.68 2.90 -0.79
CA ARG A 131 -2.93 1.46 -0.90
C ARG A 131 -3.52 0.95 0.42
N LEU A 132 -4.57 0.13 0.34
CA LEU A 132 -5.02 -0.61 1.52
C LEU A 132 -3.90 -1.59 1.93
N PRO A 133 -3.68 -1.86 3.23
CA PRO A 133 -2.69 -2.87 3.65
C PRO A 133 -2.89 -4.24 3.02
N GLY A 134 -4.15 -4.65 2.80
CA GLY A 134 -4.46 -5.89 2.08
C GLY A 134 -3.97 -5.88 0.64
N ASP A 135 -3.94 -4.71 0.00
CA ASP A 135 -3.38 -4.55 -1.35
C ASP A 135 -1.85 -4.69 -1.31
N LEU A 136 -1.18 -4.13 -0.28
CA LEU A 136 0.27 -4.24 -0.13
C LEU A 136 0.72 -5.67 0.17
N ASP A 137 -0.05 -6.42 0.97
CA ASP A 137 0.25 -7.83 1.27
C ASP A 137 0.08 -8.70 0.02
N MET A 138 -0.97 -8.46 -0.75
CA MET A 138 -1.20 -9.11 -2.04
C MET A 138 -0.14 -8.73 -3.07
N GLU A 139 0.31 -7.47 -3.11
CA GLU A 139 1.41 -7.01 -3.96
C GLU A 139 2.74 -7.63 -3.56
N VAL A 140 3.01 -7.82 -2.27
CA VAL A 140 4.21 -8.55 -1.80
C VAL A 140 4.15 -10.01 -2.24
N ILE A 141 2.98 -10.66 -2.14
CA ILE A 141 2.81 -12.03 -2.63
C ILE A 141 3.04 -12.09 -4.14
N ALA A 142 2.37 -11.22 -4.91
CA ALA A 142 2.51 -11.15 -6.36
C ALA A 142 3.96 -10.86 -6.79
N LEU A 143 4.66 -9.96 -6.09
CA LEU A 143 6.06 -9.65 -6.35
C LEU A 143 6.97 -10.85 -6.07
N LYS A 144 6.70 -11.62 -5.00
CA LYS A 144 7.45 -12.85 -4.72
C LYS A 144 7.25 -13.89 -5.80
N ASP A 145 6.01 -14.05 -6.28
CA ASP A 145 5.69 -14.99 -7.36
C ASP A 145 6.37 -14.55 -8.67
N SER A 146 6.38 -13.24 -8.96
CA SER A 146 7.10 -12.67 -10.10
C SER A 146 8.62 -12.89 -10.01
N PHE A 147 9.22 -12.66 -8.83
CA PHE A 147 10.64 -12.95 -8.59
C PHE A 147 10.96 -14.43 -8.80
N GLN A 148 10.11 -15.32 -8.30
CA GLN A 148 10.26 -16.76 -8.51
C GLN A 148 10.24 -17.08 -10.01
N ALA A 149 9.24 -16.58 -10.76
CA ALA A 149 9.12 -16.82 -12.20
C ALA A 149 10.32 -16.27 -13.01
N ILE A 150 10.78 -15.06 -12.69
CA ILE A 150 11.98 -14.47 -13.33
C ILE A 150 13.19 -15.35 -13.05
N TYR A 151 13.41 -15.74 -11.78
CA TYR A 151 14.55 -16.55 -11.40
C TYR A 151 14.54 -17.93 -12.06
N GLU A 152 13.39 -18.62 -12.06
CA GLU A 152 13.20 -19.90 -12.76
C GLU A 152 13.57 -19.80 -14.24
N SER A 153 13.07 -18.75 -14.93
CA SER A 153 13.37 -18.50 -16.33
C SER A 153 14.88 -18.32 -16.58
N ARG A 154 15.55 -17.50 -15.75
CA ARG A 154 17.00 -17.25 -15.89
C ARG A 154 17.85 -18.47 -15.55
N VAL A 155 17.47 -19.24 -14.54
CA VAL A 155 18.15 -20.50 -14.17
C VAL A 155 18.00 -21.54 -15.27
N ALA A 156 16.82 -21.65 -15.89
CA ALA A 156 16.60 -22.57 -17.02
C ALA A 156 17.53 -22.23 -18.20
N MET A 157 17.58 -20.95 -18.60
CA MET A 157 18.50 -20.48 -19.65
C MET A 157 19.96 -20.74 -19.31
N HIS A 158 20.37 -20.46 -18.07
CA HIS A 158 21.73 -20.71 -17.62
C HIS A 158 22.08 -22.21 -17.64
N ASN A 159 21.20 -23.06 -17.09
CA ASN A 159 21.42 -24.50 -17.04
C ASN A 159 21.47 -25.12 -18.45
N GLU A 160 20.70 -24.60 -19.41
CA GLU A 160 20.77 -24.99 -20.82
C GLU A 160 22.08 -24.54 -21.49
N ALA A 161 22.54 -23.31 -21.22
CA ALA A 161 23.82 -22.79 -21.70
C ALA A 161 25.03 -23.58 -21.15
N VAL A 162 24.95 -24.01 -19.89
CA VAL A 162 25.94 -24.91 -19.27
C VAL A 162 25.89 -26.30 -19.91
N ALA A 163 24.69 -26.86 -20.10
CA ALA A 163 24.52 -28.19 -20.70
C ALA A 163 25.00 -28.24 -22.17
N SER A 164 24.85 -27.14 -22.91
CA SER A 164 25.33 -27.00 -24.29
C SER A 164 26.82 -26.65 -24.41
N GLY A 165 27.52 -26.46 -23.29
CA GLY A 165 28.95 -26.13 -23.27
C GLY A 165 29.28 -24.69 -23.68
N GLN A 166 28.27 -23.81 -23.77
CA GLN A 166 28.45 -22.39 -24.09
C GLN A 166 28.97 -21.56 -22.91
N MET A 167 28.80 -22.05 -21.67
CA MET A 167 29.33 -21.43 -20.46
C MET A 167 30.14 -22.44 -19.63
N SER A 168 31.30 -21.99 -19.13
CA SER A 168 32.11 -22.77 -18.18
C SER A 168 31.54 -22.62 -16.77
N GLY A 169 30.62 -23.51 -16.38
CA GLY A 169 30.04 -23.55 -15.04
C GLY A 169 29.80 -24.99 -14.59
N ASN A 170 30.32 -25.37 -13.43
CA ASN A 170 30.38 -26.78 -13.02
C ASN A 170 29.14 -27.32 -12.28
N MET A 171 28.06 -26.56 -12.08
CA MET A 171 26.88 -27.07 -11.36
C MET A 171 25.56 -26.49 -11.89
N LYS A 172 24.57 -27.37 -12.06
CA LYS A 172 23.18 -26.99 -12.22
C LYS A 172 22.74 -26.17 -11.01
N VAL A 173 22.15 -25.01 -11.25
CA VAL A 173 21.61 -24.15 -10.19
C VAL A 173 20.17 -24.56 -9.92
N SER A 174 19.76 -24.55 -8.65
CA SER A 174 18.36 -24.81 -8.26
C SER A 174 17.46 -23.65 -8.72
N ASP A 175 16.28 -24.01 -9.20
CA ASP A 175 15.20 -23.14 -9.66
C ASP A 175 14.39 -22.49 -8.52
N GLN A 176 14.60 -22.91 -7.27
CA GLN A 176 13.89 -22.37 -6.11
C GLN A 176 14.59 -21.14 -5.54
N LEU A 177 13.91 -20.00 -5.49
CA LEU A 177 14.44 -18.76 -4.92
C LEU A 177 14.29 -18.78 -3.37
N PRO A 178 15.38 -18.62 -2.60
CA PRO A 178 15.31 -18.69 -1.15
C PRO A 178 14.68 -17.42 -0.55
N PHE A 179 13.41 -17.51 -0.15
CA PHE A 179 12.72 -16.48 0.61
C PHE A 179 12.68 -16.77 2.11
N ARG A 180 13.09 -15.79 2.92
CA ARG A 180 12.91 -15.79 4.38
C ARG A 180 11.82 -14.79 4.76
N GLU A 181 11.07 -15.07 5.83
CA GLU A 181 10.03 -14.16 6.33
C GLU A 181 10.58 -12.76 6.66
N SER A 182 11.83 -12.68 7.11
CA SER A 182 12.51 -11.42 7.43
C SER A 182 12.59 -10.45 6.23
N PHE A 183 12.49 -10.95 4.99
CA PHE A 183 12.52 -10.13 3.79
C PHE A 183 11.21 -9.41 3.49
N GLN A 184 10.09 -9.81 4.08
CA GLN A 184 8.79 -9.18 3.82
C GLN A 184 8.80 -7.67 4.10
N SER A 185 9.45 -7.26 5.20
CA SER A 185 9.53 -5.84 5.57
C SER A 185 10.31 -5.00 4.55
N TYR A 186 11.32 -5.58 3.91
CA TYR A 186 12.11 -4.92 2.87
C TYR A 186 11.39 -4.89 1.53
N LEU A 187 10.66 -5.96 1.17
CA LEU A 187 9.81 -5.99 -0.03
C LEU A 187 8.72 -4.93 0.04
N ARG A 188 8.04 -4.78 1.19
CA ARG A 188 7.06 -3.70 1.41
C ARG A 188 7.69 -2.33 1.15
N LYS A 189 8.85 -2.05 1.75
CA LYS A 189 9.57 -0.79 1.55
C LYS A 189 9.96 -0.56 0.09
N LEU A 190 10.32 -1.61 -0.65
CA LEU A 190 10.67 -1.53 -2.06
C LEU A 190 9.44 -1.14 -2.90
N ILE A 191 8.31 -1.83 -2.67
CA ILE A 191 7.02 -1.61 -3.34
C ILE A 191 6.44 -0.21 -3.06
N GLU A 192 6.68 0.31 -1.85
CA GLU A 192 6.29 1.67 -1.46
C GLU A 192 7.12 2.75 -2.18
N LYS A 193 8.36 2.43 -2.59
CA LYS A 193 9.30 3.39 -3.21
C LYS A 193 9.33 3.32 -4.73
N TYR A 194 9.11 2.15 -5.32
CA TYR A 194 9.34 1.92 -6.74
C TYR A 194 8.14 1.20 -7.39
N PRO A 195 7.83 1.48 -8.67
CA PRO A 195 6.86 0.69 -9.44
C PRO A 195 7.30 -0.77 -9.58
N THR A 196 6.35 -1.70 -9.58
CA THR A 196 6.60 -3.15 -9.67
C THR A 196 7.45 -3.52 -10.89
N ASP A 197 7.13 -3.01 -12.08
CA ASP A 197 7.89 -3.27 -13.31
C ASP A 197 9.37 -2.86 -13.17
N THR A 198 9.62 -1.74 -12.48
CA THR A 198 10.99 -1.25 -12.22
C THR A 198 11.75 -2.21 -11.30
N ILE A 199 11.06 -2.74 -10.30
CA ILE A 199 11.58 -3.74 -9.38
C ILE A 199 11.95 -5.03 -10.11
N GLU A 200 11.05 -5.52 -10.98
CA GLU A 200 11.25 -6.72 -11.78
C GLU A 200 12.44 -6.60 -12.75
N HIS A 201 12.56 -5.46 -13.43
CA HIS A 201 13.68 -5.18 -14.34
C HIS A 201 15.04 -5.23 -13.63
N ALA A 202 15.14 -4.59 -12.47
CA ALA A 202 16.38 -4.63 -11.68
C ALA A 202 16.68 -6.04 -11.16
N PHE A 203 15.65 -6.77 -10.75
CA PHE A 203 15.80 -8.15 -10.28
C PHE A 203 16.26 -9.10 -11.39
N LEU A 204 15.76 -8.94 -12.62
CA LEU A 204 16.22 -9.69 -13.80
C LEU A 204 17.72 -9.53 -14.02
N VAL A 205 18.23 -8.29 -14.02
CA VAL A 205 19.68 -8.03 -14.18
C VAL A 205 20.48 -8.58 -13.02
N TYR A 206 19.93 -8.52 -11.80
CA TYR A 206 20.58 -9.09 -10.63
C TYR A 206 20.77 -10.61 -10.79
N CYS A 207 19.73 -11.34 -11.20
CA CYS A 207 19.82 -12.77 -11.49
C CYS A 207 20.93 -13.07 -12.49
N ASP A 208 21.01 -12.30 -13.58
CA ASP A 208 22.04 -12.49 -14.61
C ASP A 208 23.44 -12.28 -14.09
N ARG A 209 23.65 -11.23 -13.28
CA ARG A 209 24.94 -10.94 -12.69
C ARG A 209 25.38 -12.01 -11.69
N VAL A 210 24.46 -12.59 -10.93
CA VAL A 210 24.80 -13.67 -10.00
C VAL A 210 25.07 -14.98 -10.75
N LEU A 211 24.22 -15.33 -11.73
CA LEU A 211 24.38 -16.56 -12.51
C LEU A 211 25.63 -16.55 -13.40
N SER A 212 26.01 -15.39 -13.93
CA SER A 212 27.27 -15.21 -14.67
C SER A 212 28.51 -15.03 -13.77
N GLU A 213 28.37 -15.25 -12.46
CA GLU A 213 29.40 -15.07 -11.43
C GLU A 213 30.03 -13.68 -11.32
N GLN A 214 29.43 -12.64 -11.94
CA GLN A 214 29.84 -11.25 -11.77
C GLN A 214 29.56 -10.74 -10.35
N LEU A 215 28.55 -11.31 -9.68
CA LEU A 215 28.23 -11.08 -8.28
C LEU A 215 28.21 -12.41 -7.52
N ARG A 216 28.82 -12.45 -6.34
CA ARG A 216 28.86 -13.63 -5.46
C ARG A 216 28.30 -13.29 -4.07
N PRO A 217 26.97 -13.18 -3.94
CA PRO A 217 26.34 -12.82 -2.68
C PRO A 217 26.35 -13.99 -1.68
N GLU A 218 26.60 -13.70 -0.39
CA GLU A 218 26.45 -14.70 0.68
C GLU A 218 24.97 -15.10 0.89
N SER A 219 24.05 -14.15 0.68
CA SER A 219 22.62 -14.39 0.65
C SER A 219 22.03 -13.76 -0.60
N PHE A 220 21.51 -14.60 -1.51
CA PHE A 220 20.97 -14.16 -2.79
C PHE A 220 19.94 -13.03 -2.62
N MET A 221 18.87 -13.28 -1.85
CA MET A 221 17.85 -12.27 -1.60
C MET A 221 18.29 -11.18 -0.62
N GLY A 222 19.13 -11.51 0.37
CA GLY A 222 19.60 -10.55 1.36
C GLY A 222 20.47 -9.45 0.74
N TYR A 223 21.26 -9.78 -0.29
CA TYR A 223 22.10 -8.83 -1.00
C TYR A 223 21.28 -7.91 -1.90
N PHE A 224 20.33 -8.45 -2.67
CA PHE A 224 19.42 -7.64 -3.49
C PHE A 224 18.60 -6.65 -2.66
N LEU A 225 18.05 -7.13 -1.54
CA LEU A 225 17.22 -6.34 -0.62
C LEU A 225 18.04 -5.55 0.41
N HIS A 226 19.36 -5.42 0.22
CA HIS A 226 20.20 -4.65 1.12
C HIS A 226 19.73 -3.19 1.16
N TYR A 227 19.35 -2.74 2.36
CA TYR A 227 18.80 -1.42 2.60
C TYR A 227 19.72 -0.59 3.47
N ASN A 228 20.10 0.59 2.98
CA ASN A 228 20.88 1.56 3.73
C ASN A 228 19.93 2.53 4.45
N ALA A 229 19.84 2.40 5.78
CA ALA A 229 18.98 3.24 6.60
C ALA A 229 19.44 4.70 6.69
N VAL A 230 20.71 5.01 6.37
CA VAL A 230 21.26 6.37 6.43
C VAL A 230 20.88 7.17 5.18
N THR A 231 21.02 6.56 4.00
CA THR A 231 20.64 7.20 2.72
C THR A 231 19.20 6.93 2.34
N ASP A 232 18.51 6.04 3.05
CA ASP A 232 17.15 5.60 2.77
C ASP A 232 17.02 4.97 1.37
N GLU A 233 18.02 4.18 0.95
CA GLU A 233 18.12 3.61 -0.40
C GLU A 233 18.35 2.10 -0.40
N PHE A 234 18.16 1.49 -1.56
CA PHE A 234 18.55 0.11 -1.85
C PHE A 234 19.69 0.12 -2.89
N PRO A 235 20.96 0.19 -2.46
CA PRO A 235 22.08 0.45 -3.36
C PRO A 235 22.27 -0.63 -4.44
N ILE A 236 22.06 -1.90 -4.08
CA ILE A 236 22.22 -3.03 -5.00
C ILE A 236 21.09 -3.03 -6.04
N PHE A 237 19.85 -2.80 -5.61
CA PHE A 237 18.71 -2.62 -6.49
C PHE A 237 18.95 -1.45 -7.47
N ASN A 238 19.36 -0.28 -6.98
CA ASN A 238 19.62 0.89 -7.82
C ASN A 238 20.71 0.61 -8.86
N SER A 239 21.82 -0.03 -8.45
CA SER A 239 22.90 -0.41 -9.38
C SER A 239 22.44 -1.39 -10.46
N CYS A 240 21.54 -2.32 -10.13
CA CYS A 240 20.98 -3.24 -11.12
C CYS A 240 19.97 -2.55 -12.03
N LEU A 241 19.20 -1.59 -11.51
CA LEU A 241 18.28 -0.79 -12.30
C LEU A 241 19.03 0.10 -13.30
N ASP A 242 20.09 0.77 -12.88
CA ASP A 242 20.96 1.57 -13.77
C ASP A 242 21.53 0.69 -14.88
N ALA A 243 21.97 -0.52 -14.54
CA ALA A 243 22.46 -1.49 -15.50
C ALA A 243 21.38 -2.00 -16.45
N TYR A 244 20.15 -2.17 -15.99
CA TYR A 244 19.02 -2.48 -16.87
C TYR A 244 18.81 -1.36 -17.87
N VAL A 245 18.84 -0.11 -17.40
CA VAL A 245 18.68 1.06 -18.27
C VAL A 245 19.77 1.08 -19.34
N THR A 246 21.03 0.87 -18.97
CA THR A 246 22.13 0.89 -19.95
C THR A 246 22.14 -0.30 -20.90
N THR A 247 21.75 -1.49 -20.43
CA THR A 247 21.96 -2.76 -21.18
C THR A 247 20.73 -3.17 -21.99
N TYR A 248 19.52 -2.91 -21.48
CA TYR A 248 18.26 -3.36 -22.10
C TYR A 248 17.46 -2.23 -22.78
N SER A 249 17.63 -0.96 -22.38
CA SER A 249 16.91 0.17 -23.02
C SER A 249 17.48 0.57 -24.37
N TYR A 250 18.77 0.33 -24.60
CA TYR A 250 19.43 0.60 -25.89
C TYR A 250 19.21 -0.50 -26.93
N GLY A 251 18.45 -1.56 -26.59
CA GLY A 251 18.17 -2.70 -27.46
C GLY A 251 16.86 -2.67 -28.23
N LYS A 252 16.02 -1.61 -28.12
CA LYS A 252 14.87 -1.46 -29.02
C LYS A 252 15.32 -0.75 -30.30
N PRO A 253 15.31 -1.41 -31.49
CA PRO A 253 15.35 -0.66 -32.73
C PRO A 253 14.10 0.21 -32.81
N ASN A 254 14.30 1.50 -33.08
CA ASN A 254 13.24 2.34 -33.62
C ASN A 254 12.80 1.71 -34.94
N ASN A 255 11.68 0.98 -34.94
CA ASN A 255 11.03 0.61 -36.19
C ASN A 255 10.49 1.90 -36.82
N SER A 256 11.29 2.41 -37.76
CA SER A 256 10.84 3.25 -38.88
C SER A 256 10.34 2.35 -39.99
#